data_AF-A0A9E5GBB5-F1
#
_entry.id   AF-A0A9E5GBB5-F1
#
_cell.length_a   1.000
_cell.length_b   1.000
_cell.length_c   1.000
_cell.angle_alpha   90.00
_cell.angle_beta   90.00
_cell.angle_gamma   90.00
#
_symmetry.space_group_name_H-M   'P 1'
#
loop_
_entity.id
_entity.type
_entity.pdbx_description
1 polymer ?
#
loop_
_entity_poly.entity_id
_entity_poly.type
_entity_poly.pdbx_seq_one_letter_code
_entity_poly.pdbx_strand_id
1 'polypeptide(L)'
;METTQNGLLSGIIEEAQQKADRILEEAKADAQKIAEEAEQKALVEIESQKRELEQKLKQIQMRLQANYGSAKRKASLKEIDERYNQVRQRLVSALDANTIEPHLAKWIAEAAIGLDLKEAKVAFSRQCPVTTKHLQEAARLVKEATGADVSLVLDEKPIRSLGVIVSSLDGSLSFNNQVEVRLRRFDRIIRQVIQEHS
;
A
#
# COMPACT_ATOMS: atom_id res chain seq x y z
N MET A 1 26.48 -42.92 96.95
CA MET A 1 25.90 -41.73 96.30
C MET A 1 26.36 -41.56 94.84
N GLU A 2 27.45 -42.20 94.39
CA GLU A 2 27.95 -42.10 93.00
C GLU A 2 27.10 -42.85 91.94
N THR A 3 26.45 -43.96 92.30
CA THR A 3 25.65 -44.76 91.36
C THR A 3 24.35 -44.06 90.92
N THR A 4 23.76 -43.24 91.79
CA THR A 4 22.53 -42.50 91.50
C THR A 4 22.79 -41.28 90.60
N GLN A 5 23.96 -40.66 90.70
CA GLN A 5 24.38 -39.55 89.80
C GLN A 5 24.68 -40.04 88.38
N ASN A 6 25.28 -41.23 88.22
CA ASN A 6 25.54 -41.81 86.90
C ASN A 6 24.27 -42.18 86.12
N GLY A 7 23.22 -42.68 86.79
CA GLY A 7 21.93 -42.99 86.15
C GLY A 7 21.13 -41.76 85.70
N LEU A 8 21.28 -40.64 86.42
CA LEU A 8 20.68 -39.35 86.07
C LEU A 8 21.40 -38.71 84.88
N LEU A 9 22.74 -38.76 84.86
CA LEU A 9 23.55 -38.29 83.74
C LEU A 9 23.32 -39.11 82.48
N SER A 10 23.16 -40.45 82.58
CA SER A 10 22.86 -41.29 81.42
C SER A 10 21.48 -40.99 80.83
N GLY A 11 20.47 -40.74 81.68
CA GLY A 11 19.13 -40.35 81.23
C GLY A 11 19.11 -39.01 80.51
N ILE A 12 19.87 -38.02 81.00
CA ILE A 12 20.01 -36.71 80.33
C ILE A 12 20.69 -36.84 78.97
N ILE A 13 21.72 -37.69 78.87
CA ILE A 13 22.43 -37.94 77.60
C ILE A 13 21.51 -38.64 76.60
N GLU A 14 20.74 -39.64 77.03
CA GLU A 14 19.80 -40.37 76.17
C GLU A 14 18.66 -39.45 75.70
N GLU A 15 18.12 -38.62 76.57
CA GLU A 15 17.07 -37.65 76.22
C GLU A 15 17.61 -36.53 75.30
N ALA A 16 18.86 -36.09 75.50
CA ALA A 16 19.53 -35.15 74.61
C ALA A 16 19.81 -35.76 73.23
N GLN A 17 20.20 -37.04 73.17
CA GLN A 17 20.42 -37.76 71.92
C GLN A 17 19.10 -37.93 71.16
N GLN A 18 18.03 -38.35 71.83
CA GLN A 18 16.70 -38.45 71.21
C GLN A 18 16.18 -37.10 70.69
N LYS A 19 16.46 -36.00 71.41
CA LYS A 19 16.12 -34.65 70.92
C LYS A 19 16.97 -34.26 69.72
N ALA A 20 18.28 -34.54 69.73
CA ALA A 20 19.15 -34.26 68.59
C ALA A 20 18.73 -35.05 67.34
N ASP A 21 18.38 -36.32 67.50
CA ASP A 21 17.91 -37.18 66.42
C ASP A 21 16.57 -36.68 65.85
N ARG A 22 15.63 -36.23 66.71
CA ARG A 22 14.38 -35.59 66.26
C ARG A 22 14.63 -34.31 65.49
N ILE A 23 15.51 -33.44 65.97
CA ILE A 23 15.87 -32.18 65.29
C ILE A 23 16.50 -32.48 63.92
N LEU A 24 17.35 -33.51 63.83
CA LEU A 24 17.96 -33.92 62.56
C LEU A 24 16.92 -34.46 61.57
N GLU A 25 15.97 -35.28 62.03
CA GLU A 25 14.89 -35.79 61.17
C GLU A 25 13.94 -34.68 60.72
N GLU A 26 13.56 -33.76 61.60
CA GLU A 26 12.78 -32.57 61.24
C GLU A 26 13.52 -31.69 60.23
N ALA A 27 14.81 -31.42 60.44
CA ALA A 27 15.62 -30.63 59.52
C ALA A 27 15.77 -31.29 58.15
N LYS A 28 15.89 -32.63 58.08
CA LYS A 28 15.91 -33.37 56.82
C LYS A 28 14.56 -33.29 56.11
N ALA A 29 13.45 -33.48 56.84
CA ALA A 29 12.11 -33.40 56.28
C ALA A 29 11.80 -31.99 55.74
N ASP A 30 12.22 -30.95 56.45
CA ASP A 30 12.05 -29.56 56.00
C ASP A 30 12.95 -29.23 54.79
N ALA A 31 14.20 -29.69 54.79
CA ALA A 31 15.08 -29.54 53.63
C ALA A 31 14.52 -30.23 52.38
N GLN A 32 13.93 -31.41 52.55
CA GLN A 32 13.28 -32.14 51.46
C GLN A 32 12.04 -31.39 50.94
N LYS A 33 11.19 -30.87 51.82
CA LYS A 33 10.04 -30.04 51.41
C LYS A 33 10.47 -28.78 50.66
N ILE A 34 11.51 -28.09 51.13
CA ILE A 34 12.04 -26.90 50.46
C ILE A 34 12.54 -27.26 49.06
N ALA A 35 13.24 -28.39 48.91
CA ALA A 35 13.71 -28.87 47.60
C ALA A 35 12.55 -29.20 46.66
N GLU A 36 11.54 -29.93 47.13
CA GLU A 36 10.35 -30.29 46.36
C GLU A 36 9.55 -29.04 45.93
N GLU A 37 9.35 -28.07 46.83
CA GLU A 37 8.70 -26.80 46.49
C GLU A 37 9.49 -25.97 45.48
N ALA A 38 10.81 -25.94 45.61
CA ALA A 38 11.69 -25.23 44.66
C ALA A 38 11.64 -25.88 43.27
N GLU A 39 11.63 -27.21 43.21
CA GLU A 39 11.49 -27.95 41.96
C GLU A 39 10.12 -27.69 41.30
N GLN A 40 9.03 -27.74 42.06
CA GLN A 40 7.70 -27.43 41.53
C GLN A 40 7.62 -25.99 40.99
N LYS A 41 8.16 -25.01 41.72
CA LYS A 41 8.21 -23.61 41.26
C LYS A 41 9.04 -23.48 39.98
N ALA A 42 10.18 -24.15 39.89
CA ALA A 42 11.01 -24.16 38.69
C ALA A 42 10.28 -24.76 37.48
N LEU A 43 9.54 -25.86 37.67
CA LEU A 43 8.75 -26.48 36.60
C LEU A 43 7.64 -25.57 36.10
N VAL A 44 6.91 -24.91 37.01
CA VAL A 44 5.85 -23.94 36.64
C VAL A 44 6.43 -22.77 35.85
N GLU A 45 7.59 -22.25 36.27
CA GLU A 45 8.28 -21.15 35.58
C GLU A 45 8.78 -21.59 34.18
N ILE A 46 9.30 -22.81 34.05
CA ILE A 46 9.70 -23.35 32.74
C ILE A 46 8.49 -23.47 31.81
N GLU A 47 7.35 -23.93 32.31
CA GLU A 47 6.13 -24.02 31.51
C GLU A 47 5.59 -22.65 31.11
N SER A 48 5.61 -21.66 32.02
CA SER A 48 5.16 -20.30 31.73
C SER A 48 6.02 -19.68 30.61
N GLN A 49 7.35 -19.81 30.71
CA GLN A 49 8.30 -19.32 29.72
C GLN A 49 8.15 -20.01 28.37
N LYS A 50 7.91 -21.34 28.36
CA LYS A 50 7.61 -22.08 27.11
C LYS A 50 6.36 -21.54 26.43
N ARG A 51 5.26 -21.34 27.18
CA ARG A 51 4.00 -20.80 26.65
C ARG A 51 4.19 -19.39 26.09
N GLU A 52 4.93 -18.53 26.79
CA GLU A 52 5.25 -17.19 26.28
C GLU A 52 6.08 -17.23 24.99
N LEU A 53 7.07 -18.11 24.93
CA LEU A 53 7.92 -18.27 23.75
C LEU A 53 7.10 -18.77 22.56
N GLU A 54 6.23 -19.75 22.76
CA GLU A 54 5.31 -20.25 21.72
C GLU A 54 4.39 -19.15 21.20
N GLN A 55 3.83 -18.32 22.09
CA GLN A 55 3.01 -17.18 21.68
C GLN A 55 3.83 -16.16 20.88
N LYS A 56 5.05 -15.83 21.32
CA LYS A 56 5.96 -14.92 20.59
C LYS A 56 6.31 -15.48 19.21
N LEU A 57 6.63 -16.78 19.12
CA LEU A 57 6.90 -17.45 17.84
C LEU A 57 5.70 -17.38 16.89
N LYS A 58 4.50 -17.66 17.40
CA LYS A 58 3.26 -17.56 16.60
C LYS A 58 3.04 -16.13 16.09
N GLN A 59 3.27 -15.11 16.94
CA GLN A 59 3.18 -13.71 16.52
C GLN A 59 4.21 -13.35 15.45
N ILE A 60 5.45 -13.80 15.60
CA ILE A 60 6.51 -13.57 14.61
C ILE A 60 6.14 -14.22 13.27
N GLN A 61 5.64 -15.47 13.28
CA GLN A 61 5.20 -16.16 12.07
C GLN A 61 4.06 -15.44 11.36
N MET A 62 3.03 -15.01 12.10
CA MET A 62 1.93 -14.23 11.54
C MET A 62 2.41 -12.92 10.90
N ARG A 63 3.33 -12.19 11.57
CA ARG A 63 3.93 -10.97 11.02
C ARG A 63 4.75 -11.24 9.77
N LEU A 64 5.54 -12.32 9.76
CA LEU A 64 6.35 -12.70 8.61
C LEU A 64 5.47 -13.00 7.40
N GLN A 65 4.40 -13.76 7.58
CA GLN A 65 3.46 -14.09 6.51
C GLN A 65 2.75 -12.84 5.96
N ALA A 66 2.29 -11.94 6.85
CA ALA A 66 1.66 -10.68 6.45
C ALA A 66 2.63 -9.77 5.69
N ASN A 67 3.88 -9.68 6.15
CA ASN A 67 4.93 -8.90 5.50
C ASN A 67 5.29 -9.48 4.13
N TYR A 68 5.41 -10.81 4.02
CA TYR A 68 5.68 -11.49 2.76
C TYR A 68 4.56 -11.24 1.74
N GLY A 69 3.30 -11.41 2.14
CA GLY A 69 2.15 -11.14 1.27
C GLY A 69 2.11 -9.68 0.80
N SER A 70 2.43 -8.74 1.68
CA SER A 70 2.47 -7.32 1.35
C SER A 70 3.65 -6.96 0.44
N ALA A 71 4.83 -7.53 0.68
CA ALA A 71 6.00 -7.36 -0.17
C ALA A 71 5.77 -7.92 -1.58
N LYS A 72 5.18 -9.11 -1.69
CA LYS A 72 4.82 -9.74 -2.97
C LYS A 72 3.85 -8.88 -3.78
N ARG A 73 2.78 -8.38 -3.13
CA ARG A 73 1.82 -7.47 -3.78
C ARG A 73 2.48 -6.18 -4.24
N LYS A 74 3.33 -5.58 -3.40
CA LYS A 74 4.06 -4.35 -3.74
C LYS A 74 4.99 -4.56 -4.94
N ALA A 75 5.69 -5.69 -5.01
CA ALA A 75 6.55 -6.03 -6.14
C ALA A 75 5.75 -6.18 -7.44
N SER A 76 4.62 -6.90 -7.40
CA SER A 76 3.75 -7.08 -8.57
C SER A 76 3.16 -5.76 -9.07
N LEU A 77 2.66 -4.89 -8.17
CA LEU A 77 2.17 -3.57 -8.55
C LEU A 77 3.26 -2.70 -9.19
N LYS A 78 4.47 -2.74 -8.63
CA LYS A 78 5.62 -2.01 -9.17
C LYS A 78 5.97 -2.47 -10.58
N GLU A 79 5.97 -3.77 -10.83
CA GLU A 79 6.21 -4.33 -12.17
C GLU A 79 5.15 -3.86 -13.18
N ILE A 80 3.87 -3.88 -12.79
CA ILE A 80 2.77 -3.38 -13.63
C ILE A 80 2.95 -1.89 -13.94
N ASP A 81 3.31 -1.08 -12.93
CA ASP A 81 3.57 0.35 -13.11
C ASP A 81 4.76 0.62 -14.04
N GLU A 82 5.84 -0.16 -13.92
CA GLU A 82 7.02 -0.06 -14.79
C GLU A 82 6.65 -0.40 -16.25
N ARG A 83 5.96 -1.53 -16.48
CA ARG A 83 5.48 -1.92 -17.82
C ARG A 83 4.53 -0.87 -18.39
N TYR A 84 3.59 -0.37 -17.60
CA TYR A 84 2.65 0.68 -18.00
C TYR A 84 3.40 1.96 -18.42
N ASN A 85 4.40 2.39 -17.66
CA ASN A 85 5.19 3.56 -17.99
C ASN A 85 5.99 3.37 -19.28
N GLN A 86 6.54 2.18 -19.52
CA GLN A 86 7.22 1.85 -20.79
C GLN A 86 6.27 1.93 -21.99
N VAL A 87 5.08 1.34 -21.88
CA VAL A 87 4.04 1.40 -22.93
C VAL A 87 3.65 2.85 -23.20
N ARG A 88 3.38 3.62 -22.14
CA ARG A 88 3.02 5.04 -22.24
C ARG A 88 4.11 5.86 -22.93
N GLN A 89 5.38 5.67 -22.56
CA GLN A 89 6.49 6.37 -23.18
C GLN A 89 6.61 6.04 -24.67
N ARG A 90 6.57 4.75 -25.03
CA ARG A 90 6.62 4.31 -26.44
C ARG A 90 5.49 4.91 -27.27
N LEU A 91 4.27 4.94 -26.71
CA LEU A 91 3.11 5.48 -27.40
C LEU A 91 3.22 6.99 -27.61
N VAL A 92 3.64 7.74 -26.59
CA VAL A 92 3.85 9.19 -26.72
C VAL A 92 4.98 9.48 -27.71
N SER A 93 6.08 8.72 -27.69
CA SER A 93 7.19 8.90 -28.63
C SER A 93 6.85 8.51 -30.06
N ALA A 94 5.87 7.63 -30.28
CA ALA A 94 5.40 7.25 -31.61
C ALA A 94 4.42 8.27 -32.21
N LEU A 95 3.82 9.13 -31.39
CA LEU A 95 2.88 10.16 -31.84
C LEU A 95 3.62 11.45 -32.15
N ASP A 96 3.39 11.98 -33.34
CA ASP A 96 3.95 13.24 -33.81
C ASP A 96 2.85 14.18 -34.35
N ALA A 97 3.24 15.37 -34.80
CA ALA A 97 2.29 16.32 -35.36
C ALA A 97 1.51 15.75 -36.55
N ASN A 98 2.17 14.99 -37.43
CA ASN A 98 1.55 14.41 -38.63
C ASN A 98 0.50 13.36 -38.29
N THR A 99 0.71 12.60 -37.22
CA THR A 99 -0.24 11.60 -36.74
C THR A 99 -1.45 12.25 -36.07
N ILE A 100 -1.25 13.39 -35.40
CA ILE A 100 -2.30 14.07 -34.63
C ILE A 100 -3.13 15.04 -35.47
N GLU A 101 -2.52 15.75 -36.43
CA GLU A 101 -3.15 16.81 -37.23
C GLU A 101 -4.51 16.38 -37.84
N PRO A 102 -4.64 15.19 -38.46
CA PRO A 102 -5.89 14.75 -39.08
C PRO A 102 -7.05 14.56 -38.09
N HIS A 103 -6.74 14.48 -36.79
CA HIS A 103 -7.72 14.24 -35.74
C HIS A 103 -8.09 15.52 -34.96
N LEU A 104 -7.40 16.64 -35.19
CA LEU A 104 -7.60 17.88 -34.42
C LEU A 104 -9.05 18.37 -34.48
N ALA A 105 -9.67 18.40 -35.67
CA ALA A 105 -11.05 18.87 -35.82
C ALA A 105 -12.03 18.03 -34.98
N LYS A 106 -11.85 16.70 -34.95
CA LYS A 106 -12.68 15.80 -34.14
C LYS A 106 -12.46 16.02 -32.64
N TRP A 107 -11.21 16.26 -32.22
CA TRP A 107 -10.90 16.50 -30.81
C TRP A 107 -11.43 17.85 -30.32
N ILE A 108 -11.44 18.86 -31.19
CA ILE A 108 -12.05 20.16 -30.91
C ILE A 108 -13.58 19.98 -30.80
N ALA A 109 -14.21 19.25 -31.72
CA ALA A 109 -15.64 18.97 -31.69
C ALA A 109 -16.05 18.19 -30.43
N GLU A 110 -15.34 17.11 -30.07
CA GLU A 110 -15.58 16.33 -28.84
C GLU A 110 -15.56 17.24 -27.60
N ALA A 111 -14.59 18.14 -27.54
CA ALA A 111 -14.43 19.07 -26.42
C ALA A 111 -15.55 20.12 -26.40
N ALA A 112 -15.93 20.68 -27.55
CA ALA A 112 -17.02 21.65 -27.65
C ALA A 112 -18.38 21.03 -27.25
N ILE A 113 -18.66 19.80 -27.71
CA ILE A 113 -19.86 19.04 -27.31
C ILE A 113 -19.84 18.77 -25.80
N GLY A 114 -18.70 18.32 -25.26
CA GLY A 114 -18.57 18.01 -23.84
C GLY A 114 -18.71 19.22 -22.91
N LEU A 115 -18.43 20.43 -23.40
CA LEU A 115 -18.59 21.67 -22.64
C LEU A 115 -19.96 22.35 -22.86
N ASP A 116 -20.68 22.00 -23.92
CA ASP A 116 -21.96 22.58 -24.32
C ASP A 116 -21.94 24.12 -24.37
N LEU A 117 -20.95 24.68 -25.08
CA LEU A 117 -20.74 26.13 -25.21
C LEU A 117 -21.14 26.65 -26.59
N LYS A 118 -21.73 27.85 -26.62
CA LYS A 118 -22.01 28.59 -27.86
C LYS A 118 -20.76 29.23 -28.47
N GLU A 119 -19.80 29.61 -27.63
CA GLU A 119 -18.55 30.23 -28.05
C GLU A 119 -17.38 29.65 -27.24
N ALA A 120 -16.30 29.28 -27.91
CA ALA A 120 -15.12 28.71 -27.26
C ALA A 120 -13.83 29.10 -27.97
N LYS A 121 -12.74 29.17 -27.20
CA LYS A 121 -11.38 29.37 -27.69
C LYS A 121 -10.60 28.06 -27.68
N VAL A 122 -9.74 27.88 -28.66
CA VAL A 122 -8.96 26.66 -28.89
C VAL A 122 -7.47 26.96 -28.78
N ALA A 123 -6.83 26.43 -27.74
CA ALA A 123 -5.40 26.49 -27.55
C ALA A 123 -4.73 25.23 -28.13
N PHE A 124 -3.59 25.40 -28.79
CA PHE A 124 -2.89 24.35 -29.53
C PHE A 124 -1.37 24.49 -29.42
N SER A 125 -0.64 23.43 -29.77
CA SER A 125 0.82 23.45 -29.76
C SER A 125 1.38 24.05 -31.03
N ARG A 126 2.48 24.80 -30.91
CA ARG A 126 3.21 25.33 -32.07
C ARG A 126 3.74 24.23 -32.99
N GLN A 127 3.95 23.02 -32.47
CA GLN A 127 4.41 21.87 -33.25
C GLN A 127 3.31 21.28 -34.14
N CYS A 128 2.04 21.44 -33.76
CA CYS A 128 0.89 20.92 -34.48
C CYS A 128 -0.21 22.01 -34.50
N PRO A 129 -0.06 23.01 -35.39
CA PRO A 129 -0.92 24.18 -35.39
C PRO A 129 -2.36 23.86 -35.80
N VAL A 130 -3.33 24.45 -35.10
CA VAL A 130 -4.74 24.41 -35.51
C VAL A 130 -4.97 25.50 -36.57
N THR A 131 -5.59 25.12 -37.68
CA THR A 131 -5.92 26.04 -38.78
C THR A 131 -7.40 26.42 -38.74
N THR A 132 -7.76 27.49 -39.45
CA THR A 132 -9.17 27.88 -39.62
C THR A 132 -10.02 26.75 -40.23
N LYS A 133 -9.43 25.90 -41.09
CA LYS A 133 -10.12 24.73 -41.66
C LYS A 133 -10.50 23.72 -40.57
N HIS A 134 -9.63 23.49 -39.59
CA HIS A 134 -9.93 22.62 -38.45
C HIS A 134 -11.08 23.15 -37.60
N LEU A 135 -11.17 24.47 -37.41
CA LEU A 135 -12.26 25.10 -36.66
C LEU A 135 -13.60 24.98 -37.41
N GLN A 136 -13.60 25.24 -38.72
CA GLN A 136 -14.78 25.10 -39.56
C GLN A 136 -15.29 23.65 -39.58
N GLU A 137 -14.38 22.70 -39.74
CA GLU A 137 -14.71 21.27 -39.70
C GLU A 137 -15.23 20.86 -38.33
N ALA A 138 -14.60 21.31 -37.24
CA ALA A 138 -15.07 21.04 -35.90
C ALA A 138 -16.49 21.60 -35.65
N ALA A 139 -16.76 22.84 -36.06
CA ALA A 139 -18.08 23.46 -35.93
C ALA A 139 -19.14 22.69 -36.73
N ARG A 140 -18.80 22.21 -37.94
CA ARG A 140 -19.67 21.33 -38.74
C ARG A 140 -19.98 20.04 -37.99
N LEU A 141 -18.98 19.36 -37.44
CA LEU A 141 -19.16 18.12 -36.67
C LEU A 141 -20.02 18.32 -35.42
N VAL A 142 -19.88 19.45 -34.73
CA VAL A 142 -20.73 19.81 -33.58
C VAL A 142 -22.19 19.97 -34.04
N LYS A 143 -22.42 20.75 -35.10
CA LYS A 143 -23.77 20.97 -35.64
C LYS A 143 -24.43 19.67 -36.11
N GLU A 144 -23.69 18.78 -36.75
CA GLU A 144 -24.18 17.47 -37.15
C GLU A 144 -24.54 16.58 -35.96
N ALA A 145 -23.78 16.66 -34.85
CA ALA A 145 -23.99 15.83 -33.67
C ALA A 145 -25.08 16.35 -32.73
N THR A 146 -25.22 17.68 -32.57
CA THR A 146 -26.08 18.30 -31.56
C THR A 146 -27.18 19.19 -32.12
N GLY A 147 -27.10 19.58 -33.40
CA GLY A 147 -27.99 20.55 -34.03
C GLY A 147 -27.70 22.02 -33.68
N ALA A 148 -26.75 22.29 -32.78
CA ALA A 148 -26.41 23.63 -32.35
C ALA A 148 -25.21 24.20 -33.12
N ASP A 149 -25.25 25.51 -33.40
CA ASP A 149 -24.10 26.25 -33.93
C ASP A 149 -23.15 26.66 -32.80
N VAL A 150 -21.84 26.53 -33.05
CA VAL A 150 -20.77 26.95 -32.13
C VAL A 150 -19.78 27.89 -32.84
N SER A 151 -19.41 28.97 -32.17
CA SER A 151 -18.34 29.88 -32.61
C SER A 151 -17.01 29.46 -31.99
N LEU A 152 -16.06 29.08 -32.82
CA LEU A 152 -14.73 28.64 -32.39
C LEU A 152 -13.67 29.65 -32.83
N VAL A 153 -12.84 30.09 -31.88
CA VAL A 153 -11.73 31.02 -32.13
C VAL A 153 -10.41 30.42 -31.67
N LEU A 154 -9.29 30.86 -32.25
CA LEU A 154 -7.97 30.45 -31.79
C LEU A 154 -7.59 31.21 -30.51
N ASP A 155 -7.04 30.52 -29.53
CA ASP A 155 -6.41 31.16 -28.37
C ASP A 155 -4.97 31.57 -28.73
N GLU A 156 -4.56 32.75 -28.29
CA GLU A 156 -3.20 33.27 -28.49
C GLU A 156 -2.17 32.52 -27.63
N LYS A 157 -2.62 31.88 -26.54
CA LYS A 157 -1.75 31.15 -25.61
C LYS A 157 -1.50 29.73 -26.11
N PRO A 158 -0.28 29.40 -26.58
CA PRO A 158 0.01 28.05 -27.04
C PRO A 158 0.15 27.09 -25.87
N ILE A 159 -0.16 25.81 -26.13
CA ILE A 159 0.14 24.72 -25.20
C ILE A 159 1.48 24.06 -25.56
N ARG A 160 2.08 23.36 -24.58
CA ARG A 160 3.40 22.74 -24.75
C ARG A 160 3.34 21.38 -25.46
N SER A 161 2.33 20.57 -25.13
CA SER A 161 2.14 19.19 -25.61
C SER A 161 1.21 19.14 -26.83
N LEU A 162 1.27 18.03 -27.57
CA LEU A 162 0.42 17.79 -28.75
C LEU A 162 -1.06 17.65 -28.36
N GLY A 163 -1.94 18.07 -29.27
CA GLY A 163 -3.40 18.06 -29.09
C GLY A 163 -3.96 19.47 -28.88
N VAL A 164 -5.11 19.57 -28.22
CA VAL A 164 -5.84 20.83 -28.04
C VAL A 164 -6.41 20.96 -26.63
N ILE A 165 -6.59 22.21 -26.18
CA ILE A 165 -7.48 22.55 -25.08
C ILE A 165 -8.56 23.47 -25.64
N VAL A 166 -9.82 23.13 -25.40
CA VAL A 166 -10.96 24.01 -25.71
C VAL A 166 -11.46 24.60 -24.40
N SER A 167 -11.68 25.89 -24.37
CA SER A 167 -12.13 26.61 -23.17
C SER A 167 -13.21 27.62 -23.52
N SER A 168 -14.01 28.01 -22.54
CA SER A 168 -14.86 29.20 -22.65
C SER A 168 -14.00 30.46 -22.87
N LEU A 169 -14.60 31.53 -23.39
CA LEU A 169 -13.87 32.77 -23.69
C LEU A 169 -13.21 33.38 -22.44
N ASP A 170 -13.92 33.34 -21.31
CA ASP A 170 -13.43 33.76 -19.99
C ASP A 170 -12.44 32.76 -19.35
N GLY A 171 -12.37 31.53 -19.87
CA GLY A 171 -11.52 30.45 -19.36
C GLY A 171 -12.03 29.76 -18.09
N SER A 172 -13.27 30.01 -17.67
CA SER A 172 -13.88 29.37 -16.49
C SER A 172 -14.08 27.86 -16.67
N LEU A 173 -14.40 27.43 -17.89
CA LEU A 173 -14.54 26.03 -18.26
C LEU A 173 -13.50 25.65 -19.30
N SER A 174 -12.93 24.44 -19.17
CA SER A 174 -11.98 23.92 -20.14
C SER A 174 -12.05 22.40 -20.25
N PHE A 175 -11.79 21.91 -21.46
CA PHE A 175 -11.71 20.50 -21.78
C PHE A 175 -10.36 20.20 -22.41
N ASN A 176 -9.58 19.37 -21.71
CA ASN A 176 -8.22 19.06 -22.10
C ASN A 176 -8.18 17.78 -22.96
N ASN A 177 -7.88 17.96 -24.23
CA ASN A 177 -7.72 16.92 -25.25
C ASN A 177 -6.27 16.81 -25.76
N GLN A 178 -5.30 17.11 -24.90
CA GLN A 178 -3.90 16.77 -25.16
C GLN A 178 -3.69 15.26 -25.19
N VAL A 179 -2.73 14.81 -25.99
CA VAL A 179 -2.38 13.39 -26.16
C VAL A 179 -2.21 12.69 -24.82
N GLU A 180 -1.41 13.25 -23.91
CA GLU A 180 -1.12 12.66 -22.62
C GLU A 180 -2.35 12.57 -21.72
N VAL A 181 -3.29 13.52 -21.85
CA VAL A 181 -4.56 13.51 -21.10
C VAL A 181 -5.51 12.48 -21.67
N ARG A 182 -5.60 12.37 -23.00
CA ARG A 182 -6.39 11.32 -23.66
C ARG A 182 -5.88 9.93 -23.30
N LEU A 183 -4.56 9.71 -23.34
CA LEU A 183 -3.96 8.43 -22.94
C LEU A 183 -4.29 8.07 -21.49
N ARG A 184 -4.30 9.05 -20.58
CA ARG A 184 -4.70 8.82 -19.18
C ARG A 184 -6.12 8.28 -19.03
N ARG A 185 -7.04 8.63 -19.94
CA ARG A 185 -8.41 8.09 -19.93
C ARG A 185 -8.44 6.58 -20.22
N PHE A 186 -7.41 6.04 -20.86
CA PHE A 186 -7.25 4.61 -21.16
C PHE A 186 -6.38 3.87 -20.14
N ASP A 187 -5.90 4.52 -19.07
CA ASP A 187 -4.99 3.93 -18.08
C ASP A 187 -5.51 2.61 -17.51
N ARG A 188 -6.80 2.58 -17.14
CA ARG A 188 -7.44 1.38 -16.62
C ARG A 188 -7.39 0.23 -17.62
N ILE A 189 -7.69 0.50 -18.89
CA ILE A 189 -7.73 -0.51 -19.95
C ILE A 189 -6.31 -1.02 -20.24
N ILE A 190 -5.34 -0.11 -20.37
CA ILE A 190 -3.94 -0.47 -20.61
C ILE A 190 -3.40 -1.32 -19.46
N ARG A 191 -3.67 -0.92 -18.21
CA ARG A 191 -3.24 -1.67 -17.02
C ARG A 191 -3.89 -3.04 -16.93
N GLN A 192 -5.16 -3.16 -17.30
CA GLN A 192 -5.84 -4.45 -17.36
C GLN A 192 -5.19 -5.37 -18.39
N VAL A 193 -4.92 -4.88 -19.61
CA VAL A 193 -4.26 -5.68 -20.65
C VAL A 193 -2.86 -6.13 -20.20
N ILE A 194 -2.10 -5.24 -19.55
CA ILE A 194 -0.79 -5.59 -18.98
C ILE A 194 -0.93 -6.68 -17.93
N GLN A 195 -1.90 -6.57 -17.01
CA GLN A 195 -2.15 -7.57 -15.98
C GLN A 195 -2.56 -8.94 -16.56
N GLU A 196 -3.34 -8.96 -17.63
CA GLU A 196 -3.78 -10.20 -18.29
C GLU A 196 -2.63 -10.92 -19.04
N HIS A 197 -1.59 -10.19 -19.43
CA HIS A 197 -0.46 -10.70 -20.23
C HIS A 197 0.88 -10.65 -19.47
N SER A 198 0.86 -10.45 -18.16
CA SER A 198 2.05 -10.51 -17.28
C SER A 198 2.08 -11.81 -16.50
#